data_AF-A0A848H641-F1
#
_entry.id   AF-A0A848H641-F1
#
_cell.length_a   1.000
_cell.length_b   1.000
_cell.length_c   1.000
_cell.angle_alpha   90.00
_cell.angle_beta   90.00
_cell.angle_gamma   90.00
#
_symmetry.space_group_name_H-M   'P 1'
#
loop_
_entity.id
_entity.type
_entity.pdbx_description
1 polymer ?
#
loop_
_entity_poly.entity_id
_entity_poly.type
_entity_poly.pdbx_seq_one_letter_code
_entity_poly.pdbx_strand_id
1 'polypeptide(L)'
;MGRRVGSLAALAAVGWLVWCGVADAGPSYKCGAHTYSDRPCTGGREVGAAKPHRLDHHATPPQDRAKLARRAELKPEVRERCEALDTQLVEQQAALDKLPQPVQPSDERELVQSKLKYHQLRC
;
A
#
# COMPACT_ATOMS: atom_id res chain seq x y z
N MET A 1 -43.96 35.79 26.48
CA MET A 1 -44.26 34.34 26.50
C MET A 1 -44.74 33.97 25.10
N GLY A 2 -43.85 33.57 24.19
CA GLY A 2 -43.59 32.16 23.82
C GLY A 2 -44.41 31.82 22.55
N ARG A 3 -43.96 31.10 21.52
CA ARG A 3 -42.73 30.37 21.21
C ARG A 3 -42.78 30.11 19.69
N ARG A 4 -41.65 30.41 19.02
CA ARG A 4 -40.96 29.54 18.05
C ARG A 4 -41.62 29.28 16.69
N VAL A 5 -41.14 30.04 15.72
CA VAL A 5 -40.93 29.66 14.31
C VAL A 5 -40.10 28.37 14.28
N GLY A 6 -40.64 27.31 13.65
CA GLY A 6 -39.98 26.02 13.48
C GLY A 6 -39.82 25.70 12.00
N SER A 7 -38.90 26.41 11.32
CA SER A 7 -38.44 26.04 9.98
C SER A 7 -37.46 24.87 10.12
N LEU A 8 -37.97 23.65 10.01
CA LEU A 8 -37.13 22.46 9.80
C LEU A 8 -36.69 22.45 8.33
N ALA A 9 -35.63 23.19 8.03
CA ALA A 9 -34.89 23.03 6.78
C ALA A 9 -34.16 21.67 6.86
N ALA A 10 -34.67 20.73 6.08
CA ALA A 10 -34.07 19.43 5.85
C ALA A 10 -32.64 19.59 5.35
N LEU A 11 -31.67 19.24 6.19
CA LEU A 11 -30.29 19.02 5.77
C LEU A 11 -30.28 17.76 4.90
N ALA A 12 -30.28 17.99 3.58
CA ALA A 12 -29.96 16.98 2.58
C ALA A 12 -28.52 16.50 2.82
N ALA A 13 -28.39 15.40 3.57
CA ALA A 13 -27.18 14.60 3.62
C ALA A 13 -27.00 13.98 2.22
N VAL A 14 -26.30 14.69 1.34
CA VAL A 14 -25.77 14.12 0.10
C VAL A 14 -24.65 13.18 0.52
N GLY A 15 -25.04 11.94 0.82
CA GLY A 15 -24.13 10.83 1.02
C GLY A 15 -23.33 10.64 -0.26
N TRP A 16 -22.05 10.97 -0.20
CA TRP A 16 -21.06 10.45 -1.14
C TRP A 16 -20.83 8.99 -0.78
N LEU A 17 -21.80 8.15 -1.17
CA LEU A 17 -21.55 6.73 -1.36
C LEU A 17 -20.53 6.63 -2.50
N VAL A 18 -19.27 6.47 -2.10
CA VAL A 18 -18.20 5.94 -2.95
C VAL A 18 -18.68 4.59 -3.44
N TRP A 19 -19.32 4.59 -4.60
CA TRP A 19 -19.64 3.40 -5.35
C TRP A 19 -18.31 2.91 -5.93
N CYS A 20 -17.57 2.13 -5.15
CA CYS A 20 -16.59 1.21 -5.71
C CYS A 20 -17.40 0.27 -6.62
N GLY A 21 -17.43 0.59 -7.90
CA GLY A 21 -17.93 -0.30 -8.93
C GLY A 21 -17.14 -1.61 -8.80
N VAL A 22 -17.79 -2.64 -8.29
CA VAL A 22 -17.42 -4.02 -8.54
C VAL A 22 -17.50 -4.15 -10.06
N ALA A 23 -16.36 -3.99 -10.73
CA ALA A 23 -16.22 -4.31 -12.13
C ALA A 23 -16.45 -5.81 -12.24
N ASP A 24 -17.63 -6.17 -12.72
CA ASP A 24 -18.10 -7.52 -12.99
C ASP A 24 -16.95 -8.37 -13.56
N ALA A 25 -16.57 -9.43 -12.84
CA ALA A 25 -15.51 -10.35 -13.23
C ALA A 25 -16.02 -11.31 -14.30
N GLY A 26 -16.41 -10.76 -15.46
CA GLY A 26 -16.86 -11.53 -16.61
C GLY A 26 -15.75 -12.43 -17.16
N PRO A 27 -16.11 -13.51 -17.87
CA PRO A 27 -15.15 -14.44 -18.46
C PRO A 27 -14.27 -13.73 -19.50
N SER A 28 -12.97 -14.01 -19.48
CA SER A 28 -12.01 -13.48 -20.45
C SER A 28 -11.73 -14.51 -21.56
N TYR A 29 -11.55 -14.06 -22.80
CA TYR A 29 -11.37 -14.92 -23.96
C TYR A 29 -10.01 -14.68 -24.60
N LYS A 30 -9.25 -15.75 -24.86
CA LYS A 30 -7.99 -15.68 -25.59
C LYS A 30 -8.26 -15.76 -27.10
N CYS A 31 -8.04 -14.67 -27.81
CA CYS A 31 -8.25 -14.50 -29.24
C CYS A 31 -6.90 -14.55 -29.96
N GLY A 32 -6.48 -15.73 -30.43
CA GLY A 32 -5.18 -15.91 -31.08
C GLY A 32 -4.00 -16.04 -30.10
N ALA A 33 -2.78 -15.74 -30.56
CA ALA A 33 -1.56 -16.04 -29.81
C ALA A 33 -1.41 -15.20 -28.53
N HIS A 34 -1.72 -13.89 -28.60
CA HIS A 34 -1.42 -12.91 -27.54
C HIS A 34 -2.54 -11.90 -27.23
N THR A 35 -3.70 -12.00 -27.88
CA THR A 35 -4.80 -11.04 -27.70
C THR A 35 -5.86 -11.63 -26.77
N TYR A 36 -6.37 -10.81 -25.85
CA TYR A 36 -7.43 -11.18 -24.92
C TYR A 36 -8.60 -10.20 -25.07
N SER A 37 -9.83 -10.70 -24.93
CA SER A 37 -11.08 -9.94 -25.09
C SER A 37 -12.04 -10.26 -23.96
N ASP A 38 -12.83 -9.28 -23.54
CA ASP A 38 -13.92 -9.46 -22.56
C ASP A 38 -15.21 -10.00 -23.22
N ARG A 39 -15.17 -10.24 -24.53
CA ARG A 39 -16.25 -10.84 -25.35
C ARG A 39 -15.75 -12.05 -26.14
N PRO A 40 -16.60 -13.04 -26.41
CA PRO A 40 -16.23 -14.20 -27.20
C PRO A 40 -15.78 -13.79 -28.61
N CYS A 41 -14.72 -14.43 -29.10
CA CYS A 41 -14.13 -14.21 -30.40
C CYS A 41 -14.03 -15.52 -31.18
N THR A 42 -14.08 -15.44 -32.51
CA THR A 42 -14.12 -16.60 -33.41
C THR A 42 -12.85 -17.45 -33.26
N GLY A 43 -12.99 -18.69 -32.79
CA GLY A 43 -11.86 -19.60 -32.51
C GLY A 43 -11.12 -19.31 -31.20
N GLY A 44 -11.61 -18.38 -30.37
CA GLY A 44 -11.04 -18.07 -29.06
C GLY A 44 -11.49 -19.05 -27.97
N ARG A 45 -10.61 -19.29 -26.99
CA ARG A 45 -10.92 -20.12 -25.83
C ARG A 45 -11.14 -19.24 -24.61
N GLU A 46 -12.15 -19.56 -23.81
CA GLU A 46 -12.31 -18.97 -22.49
C GLU A 46 -11.11 -19.35 -21.61
N VAL A 47 -10.45 -18.34 -21.08
CA VAL A 47 -9.42 -18.42 -20.06
C VAL A 47 -10.05 -17.79 -18.83
N GLY A 48 -10.22 -18.58 -17.76
CA GLY A 48 -11.13 -18.29 -16.66
C GLY A 48 -11.03 -16.88 -16.06
N ALA A 49 -11.91 -16.54 -15.12
CA ALA A 49 -12.12 -15.19 -14.57
C ALA A 49 -10.87 -14.45 -14.00
N ALA A 50 -9.70 -15.10 -13.95
CA ALA A 50 -8.43 -14.45 -13.62
C ALA A 50 -7.99 -13.55 -14.78
N LYS A 51 -8.07 -12.23 -14.57
CA LYS A 51 -7.52 -11.24 -15.50
C LYS A 51 -6.06 -11.57 -15.83
N PRO A 52 -5.65 -11.50 -17.12
CA PRO A 52 -4.24 -11.65 -17.47
C PRO A 52 -3.42 -10.57 -16.76
N HIS A 53 -2.33 -10.98 -16.12
CA HIS A 53 -1.42 -10.10 -15.38
C HIS A 53 -0.83 -9.05 -16.33
N ARG A 54 -1.39 -7.83 -16.34
CA ARG A 54 -0.81 -6.72 -17.08
C ARG A 54 0.45 -6.25 -16.35
N LEU A 55 1.61 -6.52 -16.92
CA LEU A 55 2.87 -5.92 -16.47
C LEU A 55 2.84 -4.45 -16.88
N ASP A 56 2.52 -3.57 -15.94
CA ASP A 56 2.69 -2.14 -16.15
C ASP A 56 4.19 -1.81 -16.06
N HIS A 57 4.81 -1.62 -17.22
CA HIS A 57 6.24 -1.28 -17.33
C HIS A 57 6.57 0.13 -16.81
N HIS A 58 5.56 0.96 -16.55
CA HIS A 58 5.70 2.29 -15.96
C HIS A 58 5.38 2.31 -14.46
N ALA A 59 4.94 1.19 -13.89
CA ALA A 59 4.72 1.10 -12.44
C ALA A 59 6.05 1.32 -11.70
N THR A 60 6.01 2.16 -10.66
CA THR A 60 7.15 2.29 -9.76
C THR A 60 7.52 0.90 -9.24
N PRO A 61 8.78 0.45 -9.38
CA PRO A 61 9.20 -0.84 -8.87
C PRO A 61 8.82 -0.94 -7.38
N PRO A 62 8.38 -2.12 -6.91
CA PRO A 62 8.12 -2.32 -5.49
C PRO A 62 9.33 -1.84 -4.69
N GLN A 63 9.11 -1.06 -3.63
CA GLN A 63 10.19 -0.52 -2.79
C GLN A 63 11.12 -1.63 -2.28
N ASP A 64 10.56 -2.82 -2.07
CA ASP A 64 11.29 -4.05 -1.72
C ASP A 64 12.36 -4.42 -2.74
N ARG A 65 12.08 -4.26 -4.05
CA ARG A 65 13.05 -4.58 -5.11
C ARG A 65 14.24 -3.61 -5.10
N ALA A 66 13.99 -2.32 -4.88
CA ALA A 66 15.05 -1.31 -4.77
C ALA A 66 15.90 -1.51 -3.51
N LYS A 67 15.25 -1.85 -2.39
CA LYS A 67 15.90 -2.20 -1.12
C LYS A 67 16.80 -3.43 -1.27
N LEU A 68 16.32 -4.48 -1.94
CA LEU A 68 17.09 -5.69 -2.21
C LEU A 68 18.30 -5.42 -3.12
N ALA A 69 18.13 -4.61 -4.16
CA ALA A 69 19.24 -4.22 -5.04
C ALA A 69 20.34 -3.47 -4.27
N ARG A 70 19.97 -2.45 -3.47
CA ARG A 70 20.92 -1.71 -2.62
C ARG A 70 21.62 -2.61 -1.61
N ARG A 71 20.91 -3.56 -1.01
CA ARG A 71 21.48 -4.52 -0.04
C ARG A 71 22.45 -5.50 -0.68
N ALA A 72 22.24 -5.87 -1.94
CA ALA A 72 23.16 -6.75 -2.66
C ALA A 72 24.56 -6.13 -2.84
N GLU A 73 24.66 -4.80 -2.87
CA GLU A 73 25.93 -4.06 -2.95
C GLU A 73 26.69 -4.00 -1.61
N LEU A 74 26.02 -4.32 -0.49
CA LEU A 74 26.61 -4.26 0.84
C LEU A 74 27.35 -5.57 1.17
N LYS A 75 28.39 -5.47 2.01
CA LYS A 75 29.07 -6.65 2.57
C LYS A 75 28.06 -7.52 3.36
N PRO A 76 28.22 -8.85 3.39
CA PRO A 76 27.32 -9.75 4.12
C PRO A 76 27.08 -9.33 5.58
N GLU A 77 28.15 -8.97 6.30
CA GLU A 77 28.05 -8.49 7.70
C GLU A 77 27.21 -7.21 7.85
N VAL A 78 27.22 -6.33 6.84
CA VAL A 78 26.43 -5.10 6.85
C VAL A 78 24.97 -5.40 6.53
N ARG A 79 24.70 -6.39 5.66
CA ARG A 79 23.35 -6.84 5.35
C ARG A 79 22.64 -7.39 6.58
N GLU A 80 23.30 -8.25 7.35
CA GLU A 80 22.78 -8.79 8.61
C GLU A 80 22.46 -7.67 9.61
N ARG A 81 23.34 -6.67 9.72
CA ARG A 81 23.09 -5.49 10.56
C ARG A 81 21.91 -4.65 10.08
N CYS A 82 21.71 -4.51 8.76
CA CYS A 82 20.55 -3.83 8.20
C CYS A 82 19.24 -4.58 8.49
N GLU A 83 19.25 -5.92 8.46
CA GLU A 83 18.09 -6.76 8.77
C GLU A 83 17.71 -6.69 10.26
N ALA A 84 18.71 -6.70 11.15
CA ALA A 84 18.49 -6.49 12.57
C ALA A 84 17.94 -5.07 12.85
N LEU A 85 18.49 -4.05 12.20
CA LEU A 85 18.01 -2.66 12.36
C LEU A 85 16.60 -2.45 11.81
N ASP A 86 16.22 -3.10 10.70
CA ASP A 86 14.83 -3.07 10.21
C ASP A 86 13.85 -3.53 11.29
N THR A 87 14.15 -4.69 11.89
CA THR A 87 13.30 -5.29 12.92
C THR A 87 13.21 -4.38 14.14
N GLN A 88 14.35 -3.85 14.59
CA GLN A 88 14.42 -2.92 15.70
C GLN A 88 13.62 -1.62 15.42
N LEU A 89 13.68 -1.08 14.22
CA LEU A 89 12.94 0.13 13.84
C LEU A 89 11.42 -0.09 13.88
N VAL A 90 10.95 -1.26 13.42
CA VAL A 90 9.53 -1.62 13.47
C VAL A 90 9.06 -1.76 14.92
N GLU A 91 9.85 -2.45 15.75
CA GLU A 91 9.54 -2.63 17.17
C GLU A 91 9.53 -1.30 17.94
N GLN A 92 10.53 -0.44 17.71
CA GLN A 92 10.61 0.88 18.34
C GLN A 92 9.45 1.78 17.90
N GLN A 93 9.08 1.78 16.62
CA GLN A 93 7.91 2.53 16.17
C GLN A 93 6.63 1.99 16.83
N ALA A 94 6.44 0.67 16.84
CA ALA A 94 5.28 0.05 17.48
C ALA A 94 5.23 0.27 19.00
N ALA A 95 6.39 0.45 19.66
CA ALA A 95 6.46 0.82 21.06
C ALA A 95 6.01 2.28 21.29
N LEU A 96 6.46 3.21 20.43
CA LEU A 96 6.05 4.62 20.51
C LEU A 96 4.55 4.80 20.21
N ASP A 97 4.01 4.04 19.27
CA ASP A 97 2.58 4.09 18.92
C ASP A 97 1.67 3.64 20.08
N LYS A 98 2.21 2.90 21.07
CA LYS A 98 1.48 2.46 22.28
C LYS A 98 1.53 3.48 23.42
N LEU A 99 2.41 4.48 23.34
CA LEU A 99 2.53 5.50 24.39
C LEU A 99 1.35 6.49 24.32
N PRO A 100 0.93 7.05 25.47
CA PRO A 100 -0.06 8.11 25.48
C PRO A 100 0.47 9.35 24.75
N GLN A 101 -0.37 9.94 23.90
CA GLN A 101 -0.03 11.12 23.13
C GLN A 101 -0.23 12.41 23.96
N PRO A 102 0.64 13.43 23.81
CA PRO A 102 1.78 13.49 22.90
C PRO A 102 3.00 12.70 23.43
N VAL A 103 3.69 12.01 22.53
CA VAL A 103 4.97 11.34 22.83
C VAL A 103 6.04 12.38 23.15
N GLN A 104 6.87 12.12 24.16
CA GLN A 104 7.94 13.05 24.54
C GLN A 104 9.19 12.84 23.66
N PRO A 105 9.97 13.91 23.39
CA PRO A 105 11.19 13.79 22.59
C PRO A 105 12.23 12.80 23.15
N SER A 106 12.21 12.55 24.46
CA SER A 106 13.06 11.54 25.09
C SER A 106 12.74 10.13 24.62
N ASP A 107 11.46 9.85 24.36
CA ASP A 107 10.98 8.52 24.00
C ASP A 107 11.33 8.23 22.53
N GLU A 108 11.27 9.26 21.67
CA GLU A 108 11.65 9.16 20.26
C GLU A 108 13.17 9.01 20.04
N ARG A 109 14.00 9.34 21.04
CA ARG A 109 15.45 9.43 20.90
C ARG A 109 16.06 8.13 20.36
N GLU A 110 15.60 7.00 20.87
CA GLU A 110 16.12 5.68 20.46
C GLU A 110 15.76 5.37 19.00
N LEU A 111 14.52 5.64 18.60
CA LEU A 111 14.08 5.47 17.22
C LEU A 111 14.91 6.35 16.26
N VAL A 112 15.13 7.61 16.63
CA VAL A 112 15.94 8.54 15.83
C VAL A 112 17.38 8.04 15.69
N GLN A 113 17.99 7.55 16.77
CA GLN A 113 19.35 6.99 16.72
C GLN A 113 19.43 5.76 15.81
N SER A 114 18.45 4.85 15.90
CA SER A 114 18.37 3.68 15.02
C SER A 114 18.21 4.09 13.55
N LYS A 115 17.37 5.10 13.25
CA LYS A 115 17.19 5.63 11.88
C LYS A 115 18.49 6.22 11.34
N LEU A 116 19.21 6.99 12.16
CA LEU A 116 20.51 7.54 11.76
C LEU A 116 21.52 6.43 11.43
N LYS A 117 21.58 5.39 12.26
CA LYS A 117 22.46 4.23 12.03
C LYS A 117 22.07 3.46 10.76
N TYR A 118 20.78 3.30 10.50
CA TYR A 118 20.25 2.70 9.28
C TYR A 118 20.74 3.44 8.02
N HIS A 119 20.68 4.78 8.03
CA HIS A 119 21.19 5.60 6.95
C HIS A 119 22.73 5.54 6.80
N GLN A 120 23.47 5.54 7.90
CA GLN A 120 24.95 5.45 7.89
C GLN A 120 25.45 4.16 7.25
N LEU A 121 24.76 3.04 7.52
CA LEU A 121 25.10 1.73 6.94
C LEU A 121 24.62 1.58 5.49
N ARG A 122 23.96 2.62 4.93
CA ARG A 122 23.37 2.62 3.59
C ARG A 122 22.41 1.45 3.37
N CYS A 123 21.72 1.09 4.45
CA CYS A 123 20.43 0.44 4.32
C CYS A 123 19.44 1.44 3.65
#